data_AF-A0A9Q3BR79-F1
#
_entry.id   AF-A0A9Q3BR79-F1
#
_cell.length_a   1.000
_cell.length_b   1.000
_cell.length_c   1.000
_cell.angle_alpha   90.00
_cell.angle_beta   90.00
_cell.angle_gamma   90.00
#
_symmetry.space_group_name_H-M   'P 1'
#
loop_
_entity.id
_entity.type
_entity.pdbx_description
1 polymer ?
#
loop_
_entity_poly.entity_id
_entity_poly.type
_entity_poly.pdbx_seq_one_letter_code
_entity_poly.pdbx_strand_id
1 'polypeptide(L)'
;MSSSTKKILKRPQEDDPSKKSDKKLKISSHEIVACSPVDLKILPKLDLLLRFSNQKVYHQALLIKQDNNPKLLELDQELSTPSSKSDDHSNCKKRIEDVLQWKLLRGKYRPTLPALLSQNPSEKVNEVIKKALKQLQTCQTSDQIFQSGAIKTMCELKGVGPATAAAFLSFEAPQLVPIFSDEAASFFECHLGKIKYTIPYYKKFLDCMVAYLKEINQHYLEYDLRQFERGLWSFEVLKQLAHEEWLKLMEPIKG
;
A
#
# COMPACT_ATOMS: atom_id res chain seq x y z
N MET A 1 -42.70 -16.32 65.54
CA MET A 1 -41.79 -17.03 64.62
C MET A 1 -42.62 -17.85 63.65
N SER A 2 -42.13 -17.95 62.41
CA SER A 2 -42.61 -18.75 61.28
C SER A 2 -43.59 -18.11 60.28
N SER A 3 -42.95 -17.56 59.24
CA SER A 3 -43.37 -17.32 57.86
C SER A 3 -44.40 -18.28 57.27
N SER A 4 -45.27 -17.73 56.42
CA SER A 4 -45.61 -18.32 55.11
C SER A 4 -46.30 -17.28 54.21
N THR A 5 -45.53 -16.69 53.30
CA THR A 5 -46.02 -15.76 52.28
C THR A 5 -46.37 -16.55 51.01
N LYS A 6 -47.66 -16.55 50.63
CA LYS A 6 -48.16 -17.15 49.39
C LYS A 6 -47.77 -16.29 48.18
N LYS A 7 -47.09 -16.92 47.21
CA LYS A 7 -46.80 -16.41 45.85
C LYS A 7 -48.11 -16.24 45.07
N ILE A 8 -48.36 -15.04 44.55
CA ILE A 8 -49.39 -14.77 43.54
C ILE A 8 -48.73 -14.71 42.17
N LEU A 9 -49.29 -15.50 41.26
CA LEU A 9 -48.96 -15.65 39.84
C LEU A 9 -49.51 -14.44 39.05
N LYS A 10 -48.68 -13.78 38.25
CA LYS A 10 -49.15 -12.96 37.11
C LYS A 10 -48.32 -13.30 35.87
N ARG A 11 -49.06 -13.61 34.79
CA ARG A 11 -48.60 -13.90 33.42
C ARG A 11 -48.27 -12.59 32.68
N PRO A 12 -47.57 -12.67 31.53
CA PRO A 12 -46.69 -11.63 31.01
C PRO A 12 -47.44 -10.54 30.24
N GLN A 13 -46.90 -9.31 30.27
CA GLN A 13 -47.26 -8.24 29.35
C GLN A 13 -46.35 -8.31 28.14
N GLU A 14 -46.97 -8.29 26.96
CA GLU A 14 -46.35 -8.22 25.64
C GLU A 14 -45.77 -6.81 25.44
N ASP A 15 -44.48 -6.71 25.10
CA ASP A 15 -43.85 -5.45 24.70
C ASP A 15 -43.93 -5.29 23.16
N ASP A 16 -44.58 -4.21 22.76
CA ASP A 16 -44.80 -3.70 21.41
C ASP A 16 -43.48 -3.37 20.66
N PRO A 17 -43.27 -3.86 19.42
CA PRO A 17 -42.05 -3.64 18.66
C PRO A 17 -42.06 -2.27 17.96
N SER A 18 -42.00 -1.18 18.72
CA SER A 18 -42.06 0.18 18.18
C SER A 18 -41.01 1.14 18.76
N LYS A 19 -39.75 0.69 18.92
CA LYS A 19 -38.59 1.59 19.09
C LYS A 19 -37.38 1.13 18.26
N LYS A 20 -37.43 1.37 16.95
CA LYS A 20 -36.22 1.47 16.13
C LYS A 20 -35.44 2.71 16.58
N SER A 21 -34.40 2.49 17.36
CA SER A 21 -33.36 3.50 17.56
C SER A 21 -32.52 3.52 16.29
N ASP A 22 -32.59 4.62 15.56
CA ASP A 22 -31.65 4.96 14.49
C ASP A 22 -30.25 5.13 15.10
N LYS A 23 -29.54 4.01 15.27
CA LYS A 23 -28.09 4.04 15.47
C LYS A 23 -27.45 4.47 14.16
N LYS A 24 -27.39 5.78 13.96
CA LYS A 24 -26.46 6.45 13.05
C LYS A 24 -25.08 5.85 13.31
N LEU A 25 -24.59 5.04 12.37
CA LEU A 25 -23.22 4.54 12.37
C LEU A 25 -22.30 5.76 12.42
N LYS A 26 -21.72 6.03 13.59
CA LYS A 26 -20.60 6.95 13.73
C LYS A 26 -19.41 6.29 13.04
N ILE A 27 -19.21 6.65 11.77
CA ILE A 27 -17.92 6.50 11.10
C ILE A 27 -16.95 7.34 11.94
N SER A 28 -16.04 6.67 12.64
CA SER A 28 -14.97 7.33 13.37
C SER A 28 -14.06 8.00 12.34
N SER A 29 -14.23 9.31 12.19
CA SER A 29 -13.28 10.21 11.56
C SER A 29 -12.03 10.26 12.45
N HIS A 30 -11.17 9.25 12.36
CA HIS A 30 -9.76 9.47 12.65
C HIS A 30 -9.25 10.43 11.58
N GLU A 31 -9.22 11.72 11.93
CA GLU A 31 -8.74 12.76 11.04
C GLU A 31 -7.35 12.38 10.51
N ILE A 32 -7.20 12.41 9.20
CA ILE A 32 -5.92 12.29 8.51
C ILE A 32 -5.19 13.62 8.74
N VAL A 33 -4.66 13.82 9.96
CA VAL A 33 -4.06 15.10 10.40
C VAL A 33 -2.65 15.30 9.83
N ALA A 34 -1.98 14.24 9.39
CA ALA A 34 -0.53 14.27 9.17
C ALA A 34 -0.04 15.22 8.05
N CYS A 35 -0.91 15.63 7.12
CA CYS A 35 -0.49 16.40 5.94
C CYS A 35 -1.46 17.55 5.59
N SER A 36 -2.05 18.20 6.61
CA SER A 36 -2.94 19.36 6.45
C SER A 36 -2.22 20.69 6.79
N PRO A 37 -2.32 21.74 5.94
CA PRO A 37 -3.06 21.75 4.68
C PRO A 37 -2.33 20.96 3.58
N VAL A 38 -3.10 20.29 2.74
CA VAL A 38 -2.60 19.68 1.50
C VAL A 38 -2.20 20.81 0.55
N ASP A 39 -0.98 20.77 0.02
CA ASP A 39 -0.51 21.72 -0.97
C ASP A 39 -0.20 20.99 -2.27
N LEU A 40 -1.18 20.96 -3.19
CA LEU A 40 -1.02 20.30 -4.49
C LEU A 40 0.12 20.88 -5.34
N LYS A 41 0.65 22.06 -5.02
CA LYS A 41 1.77 22.68 -5.76
C LYS A 41 3.08 21.93 -5.60
N ILE A 42 3.21 21.09 -4.57
CA ILE A 42 4.41 20.25 -4.39
C ILE A 42 4.42 19.08 -5.37
N LEU A 43 3.28 18.73 -5.97
CA LEU A 43 3.15 17.64 -6.93
C LEU A 43 3.40 18.13 -8.36
N PRO A 44 3.79 17.24 -9.29
CA PRO A 44 3.72 17.52 -10.71
C PRO A 44 2.30 17.90 -11.11
N LYS A 45 2.16 18.62 -12.24
CA LYS A 45 0.84 18.91 -12.80
C LYS A 45 0.05 17.62 -12.98
N LEU A 46 -1.26 17.71 -12.75
CA LEU A 46 -2.10 16.53 -12.65
C LEU A 46 -2.24 15.76 -13.98
N ASP A 47 -2.24 16.47 -15.11
CA ASP A 47 -2.16 15.86 -16.45
C ASP A 47 -0.89 15.04 -16.64
N LEU A 48 0.25 15.52 -16.10
CA LEU A 48 1.49 14.76 -16.08
C LEU A 48 1.36 13.53 -15.18
N LEU A 49 0.84 13.66 -13.96
CA LEU A 49 0.67 12.52 -13.05
C LEU A 49 -0.18 11.41 -13.66
N LEU A 50 -1.30 11.76 -14.31
CA LEU A 50 -2.16 10.81 -15.02
C LEU A 50 -1.43 10.14 -16.19
N ARG A 51 -0.61 10.88 -16.93
CA ARG A 51 0.24 10.31 -17.97
C ARG A 51 1.30 9.36 -17.40
N PHE A 52 2.01 9.76 -16.36
CA PHE A 52 3.12 9.01 -15.77
C PHE A 52 2.65 7.76 -15.01
N SER A 53 1.39 7.73 -14.59
CA SER A 53 0.76 6.53 -14.01
C SER A 53 0.22 5.56 -15.07
N ASN A 54 0.14 5.97 -16.34
CA ASN A 54 -0.25 5.09 -17.44
C ASN A 54 0.69 3.89 -17.53
N GLN A 55 0.12 2.70 -17.75
CA GLN A 55 0.89 1.46 -17.76
C GLN A 55 2.05 1.45 -18.77
N LYS A 56 1.85 2.00 -19.99
CA LYS A 56 2.91 2.04 -21.01
C LYS A 56 4.08 2.92 -20.55
N VAL A 57 3.77 4.09 -19.99
CA VAL A 57 4.78 5.04 -19.49
C VAL A 57 5.48 4.50 -18.25
N TYR A 58 4.75 3.87 -17.33
CA TYR A 58 5.32 3.19 -16.18
C TYR A 58 6.29 2.06 -16.59
N HIS A 59 5.93 1.24 -17.60
CA HIS A 59 6.84 0.20 -18.10
C HIS A 59 8.11 0.80 -18.73
N GLN A 60 7.99 1.92 -19.46
CA GLN A 60 9.16 2.64 -19.98
C GLN A 60 10.04 3.15 -18.84
N ALA A 61 9.46 3.70 -17.77
CA ALA A 61 10.19 4.12 -16.58
C ALA A 61 10.94 2.96 -15.92
N LEU A 62 10.34 1.75 -15.84
CA LEU A 62 11.02 0.56 -15.31
C LEU A 62 12.23 0.15 -16.15
N LEU A 63 12.13 0.22 -17.49
CA LEU A 63 13.25 -0.07 -18.39
C LEU A 63 14.36 0.97 -18.22
N ILE A 64 14.02 2.25 -18.28
CA ILE A 64 14.98 3.36 -18.15
C ILE A 64 15.69 3.33 -16.80
N LYS A 65 14.97 3.01 -15.70
CA LYS A 65 15.55 2.88 -14.36
C LYS A 65 16.71 1.88 -14.29
N GLN A 66 16.73 0.91 -15.19
CA GLN A 66 17.72 -0.17 -15.23
C GLN A 66 18.50 -0.19 -16.55
N ASP A 67 18.73 0.98 -17.15
CA ASP A 67 19.52 1.12 -18.38
C ASP A 67 19.02 0.20 -19.51
N ASN A 68 17.69 0.11 -19.66
CA ASN A 68 16.96 -0.77 -20.58
C ASN A 68 17.12 -2.28 -20.34
N ASN A 69 17.63 -2.69 -19.18
CA ASN A 69 17.59 -4.08 -18.75
C ASN A 69 16.13 -4.48 -18.42
N PRO A 70 15.56 -5.52 -19.05
CA PRO A 70 14.16 -5.88 -18.88
C PRO A 70 13.83 -6.48 -17.51
N LYS A 71 14.84 -6.85 -16.71
CA LYS A 71 14.63 -7.64 -15.49
C LYS A 71 13.66 -7.02 -14.48
N LEU A 72 13.70 -5.70 -14.31
CA LEU A 72 12.76 -5.01 -13.41
C LEU A 72 11.33 -5.02 -13.97
N LEU A 73 11.17 -4.86 -15.28
CA LEU A 73 9.87 -4.92 -15.95
C LEU A 73 9.28 -6.34 -15.88
N GLU A 74 10.07 -7.36 -16.15
CA GLU A 74 9.68 -8.77 -16.06
C GLU A 74 9.17 -9.09 -14.64
N LEU A 75 9.93 -8.73 -13.61
CA LEU A 75 9.51 -8.93 -12.22
C LEU A 75 8.22 -8.17 -11.87
N ASP A 76 8.04 -6.92 -12.34
CA ASP A 76 6.81 -6.16 -12.08
C ASP A 76 5.59 -6.83 -12.70
N GLN A 77 5.73 -7.36 -13.92
CA GLN A 77 4.69 -8.07 -14.64
C GLN A 77 4.35 -9.41 -13.96
N GLU A 78 5.37 -10.22 -13.64
CA GLU A 78 5.20 -11.50 -12.94
C GLU A 78 4.51 -11.30 -11.58
N LEU A 79 4.97 -10.34 -10.76
CA LEU A 79 4.42 -10.07 -9.43
C LEU A 79 3.00 -9.47 -9.47
N SER A 80 2.66 -8.75 -10.54
CA SER A 80 1.32 -8.19 -10.76
C SER A 80 0.28 -9.24 -11.18
N THR A 81 0.71 -10.43 -11.63
CA THR A 81 -0.24 -11.51 -11.88
C THR A 81 -0.73 -12.08 -10.53
N PRO A 82 -2.05 -12.29 -10.37
CA PRO A 82 -2.58 -12.93 -9.18
C PRO A 82 -1.93 -14.30 -8.99
N SER A 83 -1.30 -14.53 -7.84
CA SER A 83 -0.73 -15.84 -7.53
C SER A 83 -1.85 -16.87 -7.61
N SER A 84 -1.68 -17.87 -8.49
CA SER A 84 -2.58 -19.02 -8.51
C SER A 84 -2.59 -19.61 -7.10
N LYS A 85 -3.77 -19.80 -6.50
CA LYS A 85 -3.91 -20.31 -5.12
C LYS A 85 -3.41 -21.75 -5.02
N SER A 86 -2.10 -21.97 -5.04
CA SER A 86 -1.46 -23.23 -4.70
C SER A 86 -0.76 -23.06 -3.36
N ASP A 87 -1.14 -23.89 -2.38
CA ASP A 87 -0.60 -23.97 -1.02
C ASP A 87 0.85 -24.48 -0.96
N ASP A 88 1.70 -24.13 -1.93
CA ASP A 88 3.09 -24.55 -1.95
C ASP A 88 3.96 -23.63 -1.08
N HIS A 89 4.61 -24.23 -0.08
CA HIS A 89 5.53 -23.56 0.82
C HIS A 89 6.75 -22.97 0.09
N SER A 90 7.14 -23.57 -1.04
CA SER A 90 8.23 -23.04 -1.88
C SER A 90 7.82 -21.75 -2.60
N ASN A 91 6.52 -21.54 -2.84
CA ASN A 91 6.01 -20.38 -3.56
C ASN A 91 6.17 -19.09 -2.75
N CYS A 92 5.80 -19.08 -1.46
CA CYS A 92 5.87 -17.85 -0.66
C CYS A 92 7.31 -17.35 -0.47
N LYS A 93 8.28 -18.26 -0.27
CA LYS A 93 9.69 -17.88 -0.13
C LYS A 93 10.23 -17.26 -1.42
N LYS A 94 9.99 -17.91 -2.56
CA LYS A 94 10.36 -17.37 -3.87
C LYS A 94 9.68 -16.02 -4.13
N ARG A 95 8.38 -15.90 -3.84
CA ARG A 95 7.62 -14.65 -4.06
C ARG A 95 8.18 -13.47 -3.24
N ILE A 96 8.54 -13.66 -1.97
CA ILE A 96 9.13 -12.56 -1.18
C ILE A 96 10.57 -12.23 -1.63
N GLU A 97 11.33 -13.21 -2.12
CA GLU A 97 12.64 -12.98 -2.74
C GLU A 97 12.51 -12.15 -4.03
N ASP A 98 11.53 -12.46 -4.88
CA ASP A 98 11.25 -11.71 -6.11
C ASP A 98 10.77 -10.28 -5.80
N VAL A 99 9.91 -10.10 -4.79
CA VAL A 99 9.50 -8.75 -4.33
C VAL A 99 10.71 -7.97 -3.81
N LEU A 100 11.61 -8.61 -3.04
CA LEU A 100 12.83 -7.95 -2.57
C LEU A 100 13.73 -7.57 -3.75
N GLN A 101 13.95 -8.47 -4.70
CA GLN A 101 14.74 -8.20 -5.89
C GLN A 101 14.15 -7.04 -6.69
N TRP A 102 12.84 -7.08 -6.98
CA TRP A 102 12.11 -6.00 -7.64
C TRP A 102 12.31 -4.67 -6.90
N LYS A 103 12.19 -4.66 -5.56
CA LYS A 103 12.34 -3.44 -4.76
C LYS A 103 13.76 -2.87 -4.82
N LEU A 104 14.77 -3.73 -4.85
CA LEU A 104 16.19 -3.37 -4.90
C LEU A 104 16.58 -2.81 -6.28
N LEU A 105 15.98 -3.31 -7.37
CA LEU A 105 16.15 -2.76 -8.72
C LEU A 105 15.39 -1.45 -8.89
N ARG A 106 14.16 -1.35 -8.34
CA ARG A 106 13.30 -0.17 -8.49
C ARG A 106 13.78 1.06 -7.70
N GLY A 107 14.54 0.86 -6.63
CA GLY A 107 14.94 1.93 -5.71
C GLY A 107 16.39 1.81 -5.23
N LYS A 108 16.63 2.19 -3.98
CA LYS A 108 17.98 2.14 -3.39
C LYS A 108 18.47 0.71 -3.18
N TYR A 109 19.53 0.33 -3.87
CA TYR A 109 20.17 -0.98 -3.72
C TYR A 109 20.82 -1.17 -2.34
N ARG A 110 20.61 -2.35 -1.74
CA ARG A 110 21.07 -2.76 -0.41
C ARG A 110 21.50 -4.23 -0.45
N PRO A 111 22.78 -4.51 -0.73
CA PRO A 111 23.27 -5.86 -1.08
C PRO A 111 23.17 -6.88 0.06
N THR A 112 23.01 -6.44 1.31
CA THR A 112 22.94 -7.33 2.47
C THR A 112 21.57 -7.97 2.65
N LEU A 113 20.49 -7.38 2.12
CA LEU A 113 19.13 -7.84 2.36
C LEU A 113 18.84 -9.23 1.75
N PRO A 114 19.27 -9.56 0.51
CA PRO A 114 19.03 -10.90 -0.04
C PRO A 114 19.65 -12.01 0.81
N ALA A 115 20.88 -11.80 1.30
CA ALA A 115 21.56 -12.77 2.17
C ALA A 115 20.90 -12.90 3.55
N LEU A 116 20.25 -11.85 4.06
CA LEU A 116 19.47 -11.94 5.29
C LEU A 116 18.13 -12.65 5.06
N LEU A 117 17.48 -12.40 3.93
CA LEU A 117 16.21 -13.04 3.58
C LEU A 117 16.38 -14.55 3.39
N SER A 118 17.45 -14.97 2.71
CA SER A 118 17.73 -16.38 2.44
C SER A 118 17.93 -17.23 3.71
N GLN A 119 18.38 -16.61 4.81
CA GLN A 119 18.56 -17.25 6.12
C GLN A 119 17.25 -17.62 6.83
N ASN A 120 16.10 -17.11 6.37
CA ASN A 120 14.82 -17.50 6.96
C ASN A 120 14.43 -18.92 6.48
N PRO A 121 14.10 -19.85 7.40
CA PRO A 121 13.54 -21.15 7.03
C PRO A 121 12.23 -20.98 6.25
N SER A 122 12.00 -21.85 5.26
CA SER A 122 10.80 -21.77 4.41
C SER A 122 9.52 -21.85 5.22
N GLU A 123 9.49 -22.66 6.28
CA GLU A 123 8.36 -22.82 7.19
C GLU A 123 8.00 -21.50 7.87
N LYS A 124 9.02 -20.78 8.39
CA LYS A 124 8.83 -19.47 9.03
C LYS A 124 8.34 -18.41 8.04
N VAL A 125 8.88 -18.41 6.82
CA VAL A 125 8.43 -17.49 5.75
C VAL A 125 6.94 -17.71 5.44
N ASN A 126 6.52 -18.96 5.30
CA ASN A 126 5.13 -19.31 5.06
C ASN A 126 4.21 -18.91 6.21
N GLU A 127 4.59 -19.22 7.45
CA GLU A 127 3.83 -18.84 8.65
C GLU A 127 3.60 -17.32 8.70
N VAL A 128 4.67 -16.53 8.50
CA VAL A 128 4.61 -15.07 8.54
C VAL A 128 3.76 -14.52 7.40
N ILE A 129 3.96 -14.98 6.16
CA ILE A 129 3.21 -14.48 5.01
C ILE A 129 1.74 -14.86 5.12
N LYS A 130 1.39 -16.10 5.49
CA LYS A 130 -0.01 -16.53 5.68
C LYS A 130 -0.69 -15.69 6.77
N LYS A 131 0.00 -15.41 7.88
CA LYS A 131 -0.51 -14.55 8.95
C LYS A 131 -0.75 -13.12 8.47
N ALA A 132 0.20 -12.53 7.74
CA ALA A 132 0.07 -11.18 7.18
C ALA A 132 -1.06 -11.09 6.14
N LEU A 133 -1.21 -12.08 5.26
CA LEU A 133 -2.31 -12.15 4.29
C LEU A 133 -3.67 -12.31 4.97
N LYS A 134 -3.76 -13.09 6.06
CA LYS A 134 -5.00 -13.21 6.84
C LYS A 134 -5.39 -11.87 7.50
N GLN A 135 -4.41 -11.12 8.00
CA GLN A 135 -4.63 -9.76 8.53
C GLN A 135 -5.10 -8.80 7.42
N LEU A 136 -4.60 -8.97 6.20
CA LEU A 136 -4.96 -8.17 5.03
C LEU A 136 -6.40 -8.43 4.56
N GLN A 137 -6.85 -9.69 4.53
CA GLN A 137 -8.16 -10.10 4.01
C GLN A 137 -9.35 -9.44 4.70
N THR A 138 -9.22 -9.02 5.96
CA THR A 138 -10.29 -8.37 6.71
C THR A 138 -10.34 -6.85 6.52
N CYS A 139 -9.40 -6.27 5.77
CA CYS A 139 -9.25 -4.83 5.62
C CYS A 139 -9.93 -4.29 4.37
N GLN A 140 -10.55 -3.13 4.50
CA GLN A 140 -11.23 -2.40 3.42
C GLN A 140 -10.62 -1.01 3.18
N THR A 141 -9.80 -0.52 4.10
CA THR A 141 -9.15 0.80 4.01
C THR A 141 -7.66 0.70 4.32
N SER A 142 -6.89 1.66 3.82
CA SER A 142 -5.45 1.75 4.10
C SER A 142 -5.13 1.87 5.59
N ASP A 143 -5.97 2.58 6.34
CA ASP A 143 -5.80 2.73 7.80
C ASP A 143 -6.03 1.39 8.53
N GLN A 144 -7.06 0.62 8.12
CA GLN A 144 -7.28 -0.73 8.64
C GLN A 144 -6.10 -1.65 8.35
N ILE A 145 -5.49 -1.56 7.16
CA ILE A 145 -4.28 -2.36 6.85
C ILE A 145 -3.15 -2.01 7.78
N PHE A 146 -2.89 -0.72 7.99
CA PHE A 146 -1.82 -0.31 8.89
C PHE A 146 -2.08 -0.82 10.33
N GLN A 147 -3.32 -0.72 10.80
CA GLN A 147 -3.72 -1.18 12.14
C GLN A 147 -3.76 -2.70 12.29
N SER A 148 -3.97 -3.45 11.20
CA SER A 148 -4.03 -4.92 11.21
C SER A 148 -2.77 -5.59 11.73
N GLY A 149 -1.64 -4.88 11.68
CA GLY A 149 -0.32 -5.40 12.03
C GLY A 149 0.36 -6.20 10.91
N ALA A 150 -0.23 -6.32 9.72
CA ALA A 150 0.34 -7.08 8.60
C ALA A 150 1.78 -6.67 8.26
N ILE A 151 2.05 -5.36 8.20
CA ILE A 151 3.41 -4.84 7.96
C ILE A 151 4.38 -5.25 9.06
N LYS A 152 3.95 -5.15 10.33
CA LYS A 152 4.78 -5.52 11.48
C LYS A 152 5.07 -7.02 11.47
N THR A 153 4.09 -7.85 11.13
CA THR A 153 4.25 -9.30 10.99
C THR A 153 5.23 -9.66 9.89
N MET A 154 5.15 -9.04 8.70
CA MET A 154 6.14 -9.24 7.63
C MET A 154 7.57 -8.86 8.07
N CYS A 155 7.72 -7.82 8.90
CA CYS A 155 9.01 -7.41 9.44
C CYS A 155 9.62 -8.39 10.48
N GLU A 156 8.93 -9.48 10.83
CA GLU A 156 9.52 -10.58 11.62
C GLU A 156 10.60 -11.35 10.82
N LEU A 157 10.57 -11.30 9.48
CA LEU A 157 11.54 -11.95 8.61
C LEU A 157 12.84 -11.14 8.53
N LYS A 158 13.98 -11.81 8.67
CA LYS A 158 15.30 -11.19 8.45
C LYS A 158 15.37 -10.65 7.02
N GLY A 159 15.91 -9.44 6.85
CA GLY A 159 16.02 -8.80 5.53
C GLY A 159 14.73 -8.15 5.02
N VAL A 160 13.60 -8.27 5.74
CA VAL A 160 12.32 -7.63 5.40
C VAL A 160 12.07 -6.45 6.34
N GLY A 161 12.18 -5.24 5.80
CA GLY A 161 11.79 -4.01 6.48
C GLY A 161 10.42 -3.51 6.05
N PRO A 162 9.94 -2.37 6.60
CA PRO A 162 8.65 -1.79 6.27
C PRO A 162 8.44 -1.52 4.78
N ALA A 163 9.51 -1.13 4.05
CA ALA A 163 9.45 -0.90 2.62
C ALA A 163 9.21 -2.18 1.81
N THR A 164 9.90 -3.28 2.13
CA THR A 164 9.71 -4.58 1.47
C THR A 164 8.38 -5.21 1.86
N ALA A 165 7.98 -5.09 3.14
CA ALA A 165 6.68 -5.52 3.62
C ALA A 165 5.52 -4.81 2.90
N ALA A 166 5.59 -3.48 2.81
CA ALA A 166 4.60 -2.69 2.07
C ALA A 166 4.59 -3.03 0.58
N ALA A 167 5.76 -3.24 -0.05
CA ALA A 167 5.83 -3.68 -1.44
C ALA A 167 5.13 -5.03 -1.65
N PHE A 168 5.39 -6.04 -0.81
CA PHE A 168 4.71 -7.33 -0.91
C PHE A 168 3.19 -7.16 -0.80
N LEU A 169 2.72 -6.47 0.24
CA LEU A 169 1.29 -6.26 0.47
C LEU A 169 0.63 -5.41 -0.63
N SER A 170 1.37 -4.54 -1.32
CA SER A 170 0.87 -3.76 -2.46
C SER A 170 0.60 -4.59 -3.71
N PHE A 171 1.31 -5.72 -3.91
CA PHE A 171 0.96 -6.66 -4.97
C PHE A 171 -0.29 -7.47 -4.65
N GLU A 172 -0.58 -7.67 -3.36
CA GLU A 172 -1.73 -8.44 -2.87
C GLU A 172 -3.00 -7.58 -2.73
N ALA A 173 -2.86 -6.31 -2.36
CA ALA A 173 -3.94 -5.34 -2.19
C ALA A 173 -3.55 -3.97 -2.77
N PRO A 174 -3.39 -3.85 -4.10
CA PRO A 174 -2.90 -2.64 -4.77
C PRO A 174 -3.74 -1.40 -4.49
N GLN A 175 -5.03 -1.57 -4.23
CA GLN A 175 -5.96 -0.48 -3.95
C GLN A 175 -5.86 0.08 -2.54
N LEU A 176 -5.20 -0.64 -1.63
CA LEU A 176 -5.20 -0.30 -0.21
C LEU A 176 -3.78 -0.03 0.33
N VAL A 177 -2.74 -0.55 -0.32
CA VAL A 177 -1.35 -0.43 0.11
C VAL A 177 -0.53 0.23 -1.00
N PRO A 178 -0.12 1.51 -0.84
CA PRO A 178 0.83 2.12 -1.75
C PRO A 178 2.23 1.53 -1.55
N ILE A 179 2.99 1.44 -2.63
CA ILE A 179 4.41 1.09 -2.56
C ILE A 179 5.16 2.23 -1.84
N PHE A 180 6.02 1.90 -0.89
CA PHE A 180 6.92 2.89 -0.30
C PHE A 180 8.20 3.00 -1.13
N SER A 181 8.30 4.04 -1.96
CA SER A 181 9.49 4.40 -2.73
C SER A 181 10.09 5.71 -2.22
N ASP A 182 11.42 5.83 -2.31
CA ASP A 182 12.12 7.07 -1.93
C ASP A 182 11.71 8.20 -2.89
N GLU A 183 11.49 7.85 -4.17
CA GLU A 183 11.02 8.73 -5.23
C GLU A 183 9.62 9.30 -4.97
N ALA A 184 8.67 8.51 -4.49
CA ALA A 184 7.35 9.04 -4.13
C ALA A 184 7.39 9.81 -2.80
N ALA A 185 8.23 9.37 -1.85
CA ALA A 185 8.34 10.02 -0.54
C ALA A 185 9.02 11.40 -0.62
N SER A 186 9.87 11.65 -1.61
CA SER A 186 10.55 12.94 -1.79
C SER A 186 9.57 14.10 -1.98
N PHE A 187 8.43 13.86 -2.65
CA PHE A 187 7.36 14.86 -2.82
C PHE A 187 6.73 15.31 -1.51
N PHE A 188 6.84 14.52 -0.45
CA PHE A 188 6.26 14.81 0.86
C PHE A 188 7.33 15.18 1.89
N GLU A 189 8.55 15.55 1.48
CA GLU A 189 9.64 15.88 2.41
C GLU A 189 9.28 16.96 3.44
N CYS A 190 8.45 17.93 3.07
CA CYS A 190 7.97 18.97 3.98
C CYS A 190 7.10 18.41 5.14
N HIS A 191 6.45 17.26 4.94
CA HIS A 191 5.62 16.57 5.94
C HIS A 191 6.37 15.43 6.63
N LEU A 192 7.24 14.72 5.89
CA LEU A 192 7.90 13.50 6.35
C LEU A 192 9.28 13.74 6.98
N GLY A 193 9.96 14.81 6.56
CA GLY A 193 11.39 15.00 6.79
C GLY A 193 12.25 13.93 6.10
N LYS A 194 13.51 13.82 6.53
CA LYS A 194 14.48 12.87 5.96
C LYS A 194 13.93 11.44 5.94
N ILE A 195 14.07 10.77 4.80
CA ILE A 195 13.60 9.40 4.57
C ILE A 195 14.14 8.43 5.63
N LYS A 196 13.23 7.69 6.27
CA LYS A 196 13.52 6.63 7.24
C LYS A 196 12.73 5.37 6.89
N TYR A 197 13.37 4.21 7.03
CA TYR A 197 12.74 2.91 6.73
C TYR A 197 12.16 2.30 8.00
N THR A 198 11.30 3.04 8.69
CA THR A 198 10.65 2.62 9.95
C THR A 198 9.14 2.56 9.77
N ILE A 199 8.46 1.74 10.59
CA ILE A 199 6.99 1.63 10.55
C ILE A 199 6.31 3.00 10.80
N PRO A 200 6.75 3.84 11.76
CA PRO A 200 6.16 5.17 11.94
C PRO A 200 6.36 6.10 10.74
N TYR A 201 7.50 6.02 10.05
CA TYR A 201 7.71 6.82 8.83
C TYR A 201 6.78 6.35 7.71
N TYR A 202 6.65 5.04 7.52
CA TYR A 202 5.71 4.48 6.56
C TYR A 202 4.27 4.90 6.83
N LYS A 203 3.82 4.98 8.10
CA LYS A 203 2.49 5.51 8.44
C LYS A 203 2.30 6.94 7.95
N LYS A 204 3.27 7.82 8.24
CA LYS A 204 3.20 9.21 7.79
C LYS A 204 3.16 9.33 6.27
N PHE A 205 3.97 8.51 5.58
CA PHE A 205 3.94 8.42 4.12
C PHE A 205 2.55 7.99 3.62
N LEU A 206 1.97 6.93 4.21
CA LEU A 206 0.63 6.47 3.88
C LEU A 206 -0.43 7.55 4.09
N ASP A 207 -0.35 8.28 5.20
CA ASP A 207 -1.28 9.37 5.51
C ASP A 207 -1.20 10.51 4.49
N CYS A 208 0.01 10.87 4.04
CA CYS A 208 0.18 11.84 2.96
C CYS A 208 -0.38 11.30 1.63
N MET A 209 -0.06 10.05 1.26
CA MET A 209 -0.60 9.45 0.04
C MET A 209 -2.13 9.47 0.02
N VAL A 210 -2.78 9.09 1.12
CA VAL A 210 -4.25 9.10 1.23
C VAL A 210 -4.82 10.51 1.21
N ALA A 211 -4.21 11.46 1.95
CA ALA A 211 -4.67 12.85 1.99
C ALA A 211 -4.61 13.52 0.62
N TYR A 212 -3.47 13.40 -0.08
CA TYR A 212 -3.28 14.00 -1.40
C TYR A 212 -4.14 13.32 -2.46
N LEU A 213 -4.27 11.98 -2.41
CA LEU A 213 -5.17 11.27 -3.32
C LEU A 213 -6.62 11.72 -3.14
N LYS A 214 -7.08 11.90 -1.90
CA LYS A 214 -8.42 12.42 -1.62
C LYS A 214 -8.63 13.82 -2.21
N GLU A 215 -7.63 14.69 -2.13
CA GLU A 215 -7.71 16.04 -2.70
C GLU A 215 -7.73 15.99 -4.24
N ILE A 216 -6.84 15.21 -4.86
CA ILE A 216 -6.83 14.98 -6.31
C ILE A 216 -8.20 14.47 -6.79
N ASN A 217 -8.78 13.52 -6.05
CA ASN A 217 -10.05 12.90 -6.43
C ASN A 217 -11.29 13.78 -6.24
N GLN A 218 -11.17 14.95 -5.58
CA GLN A 218 -12.24 15.96 -5.60
C GLN A 218 -12.35 16.62 -6.98
N HIS A 219 -11.28 16.61 -7.76
CA HIS A 219 -11.21 17.25 -9.07
C HIS A 219 -11.22 16.26 -10.24
N TYR A 220 -10.81 15.00 -10.02
CA TYR A 220 -10.71 13.95 -11.03
C TYR A 220 -11.26 12.65 -10.47
N LEU A 221 -12.25 12.06 -11.14
CA LEU A 221 -12.80 10.78 -10.69
C LEU A 221 -11.83 9.65 -11.06
N GLU A 222 -11.60 8.72 -10.12
CA GLU A 222 -10.98 7.39 -10.31
C GLU A 222 -9.46 7.23 -10.15
N TYR A 223 -8.71 8.19 -9.62
CA TYR A 223 -7.28 7.97 -9.36
C TYR A 223 -7.08 7.11 -8.09
N ASP A 224 -6.35 6.00 -8.20
CA ASP A 224 -6.09 5.11 -7.07
C ASP A 224 -4.68 5.27 -6.44
N LEU A 225 -4.46 4.67 -5.27
CA LEU A 225 -3.18 4.79 -4.53
C LEU A 225 -1.99 4.23 -5.32
N ARG A 226 -2.20 3.18 -6.10
CA ARG A 226 -1.15 2.54 -6.90
C ARG A 226 -0.81 3.38 -8.11
N GLN A 227 -1.82 3.87 -8.82
CA GLN A 227 -1.64 4.81 -9.92
C GLN A 227 -0.94 6.07 -9.43
N PHE A 228 -1.34 6.61 -8.27
CA PHE A 228 -0.71 7.78 -7.70
C PHE A 228 0.76 7.55 -7.38
N GLU A 229 1.12 6.46 -6.70
CA GLU A 229 2.52 6.12 -6.43
C GLU A 229 3.32 5.93 -7.72
N ARG A 230 2.76 5.22 -8.70
CA ARG A 230 3.40 5.00 -10.00
C ARG A 230 3.61 6.29 -10.77
N GLY A 231 2.66 7.22 -10.70
CA GLY A 231 2.76 8.55 -11.32
C GLY A 231 3.92 9.35 -10.72
N LEU A 232 4.01 9.42 -9.39
CA LEU A 232 5.10 10.10 -8.69
C LEU A 232 6.45 9.44 -8.97
N TRP A 233 6.52 8.12 -8.85
CA TRP A 233 7.75 7.36 -9.08
C TRP A 233 8.24 7.50 -10.54
N SER A 234 7.34 7.35 -11.52
CA SER A 234 7.72 7.45 -12.94
C SER A 234 8.15 8.85 -13.30
N PHE A 235 7.47 9.88 -12.78
CA PHE A 235 7.90 11.26 -12.97
C PHE A 235 9.33 11.47 -12.45
N GLU A 236 9.62 11.00 -11.24
CA GLU A 236 10.94 11.17 -10.62
C GLU A 236 12.06 10.44 -11.37
N VAL A 237 11.75 9.26 -11.93
CA VAL A 237 12.69 8.50 -12.76
C VAL A 237 12.90 9.19 -14.12
N LEU A 238 11.83 9.61 -14.77
CA LEU A 238 11.87 10.10 -16.15
C LEU A 238 12.26 11.57 -16.27
N LYS A 239 12.17 12.37 -15.20
CA LYS A 239 12.59 13.79 -15.24
C LYS A 239 14.09 13.99 -15.47
N GLN A 240 14.89 12.93 -15.34
CA GLN A 240 16.34 12.93 -15.57
C GLN A 240 16.71 12.68 -17.04
N LEU A 241 15.73 12.37 -17.90
CA LEU A 241 15.97 12.12 -19.31
C LEU A 241 16.49 13.34 -20.06
N ALA A 242 17.20 13.09 -21.16
CA ALA A 242 17.56 14.13 -22.09
C ALA A 242 16.30 14.80 -22.67
N HIS A 243 16.39 16.10 -22.99
CA HIS A 243 15.25 16.90 -23.44
C HIS A 243 14.49 16.27 -24.62
N GLU A 244 15.19 15.67 -25.59
CA GLU A 244 14.57 15.02 -26.75
C GLU A 244 13.76 13.77 -26.38
N GLU A 245 14.23 12.98 -25.42
CA GLU A 245 13.54 11.79 -24.93
C GLU A 245 12.33 12.17 -24.07
N TRP A 246 12.48 13.22 -23.27
CA TRP A 246 11.37 13.82 -22.53
C TRP A 246 10.27 14.30 -23.49
N LEU A 247 10.63 14.99 -24.58
CA LEU A 247 9.66 15.45 -25.57
C LEU A 247 8.91 14.28 -26.23
N LYS A 248 9.59 13.19 -26.57
CA LYS A 248 8.96 11.97 -27.12
C LYS A 248 7.94 11.36 -26.14
N LEU A 249 8.26 11.32 -24.85
CA LEU A 249 7.32 10.89 -23.81
C LEU A 249 6.15 11.86 -23.63
N MET A 250 6.35 13.12 -24.03
CA MET A 250 5.35 14.19 -24.00
C MET A 250 4.46 14.24 -25.25
N GLU A 251 4.75 13.50 -26.32
CA GLU A 251 3.87 13.37 -27.49
C GLU A 251 2.57 12.60 -27.17
N PRO A 252 1.42 12.91 -27.77
CA PRO A 252 0.16 12.20 -27.54
C PRO A 252 0.31 10.69 -27.77
N ILE A 253 -0.23 9.86 -26.88
CA ILE A 253 -0.23 8.40 -27.07
C ILE A 253 -1.10 8.12 -28.30
N LYS A 254 -0.50 7.69 -29.41
CA LYS A 254 -1.26 7.20 -30.56
C LYS A 254 -2.06 5.97 -30.11
N GLY A 255 -3.38 6.05 -30.29
CA GLY A 255 -4.36 5.03 -29.91
C GLY A 255 -4.09 3.69 -30.58
#